data_AF-W7D2W4-F1
#
_entry.id   AF-W7D2W4-F1
#
_cell.length_a   1.000
_cell.length_b   1.000
_cell.length_c   1.000
_cell.angle_alpha   90.00
_cell.angle_beta   90.00
_cell.angle_gamma   90.00
#
_symmetry.space_group_name_H-M   'P 1'
#
loop_
_entity.id
_entity.type
_entity.pdbx_description
1 polymer ?
#
loop_
_entity_poly.entity_id
_entity_poly.type
_entity_poly.pdbx_seq_one_letter_code
_entity_poly.pdbx_strand_id
1 'polypeptide(L)'
;MPNIKSAIKRVKTTETRNSRNASQRTAMRTAVKKFEQAAENNADNAKELYVEASKKLDSAVNKGLLHKNNAARNKSRLAKKLAKIIRLNDHRNIAHCVVFFVLKKKRFLTFSSPLNLISKLLFNSLIL
;
A
#
# COMPACT_ATOMS: atom_id res chain seq x y z
N MET A 1 9.62 38.64 -28.82
CA MET A 1 9.95 37.91 -30.07
C MET A 1 11.46 37.66 -30.09
N PRO A 2 11.95 36.45 -30.33
CA PRO A 2 13.39 36.22 -30.46
C PRO A 2 13.88 36.80 -31.78
N ASN A 3 14.89 37.68 -31.74
CA ASN A 3 15.40 38.34 -32.96
C ASN A 3 16.55 37.53 -33.61
N ILE A 4 17.26 36.73 -32.81
CA ILE A 4 18.39 35.92 -33.25
C ILE A 4 17.89 34.55 -33.73
N LYS A 5 18.40 34.07 -34.88
CA LYS A 5 18.00 32.78 -35.50
C LYS A 5 18.07 31.59 -34.52
N SER A 6 19.10 31.53 -33.68
CA SER A 6 19.27 30.48 -32.67
C SER A 6 18.15 30.50 -31.62
N ALA A 7 17.74 31.69 -31.19
CA ALA A 7 16.69 31.87 -30.19
C ALA A 7 15.31 31.49 -30.74
N ILE A 8 15.00 31.84 -32.00
CA ILE A 8 13.77 31.43 -32.69
C ILE A 8 13.66 29.89 -32.70
N LYS A 9 14.76 29.19 -33.01
CA LYS A 9 14.82 27.73 -32.98
C LYS A 9 14.55 27.19 -31.58
N ARG A 10 15.14 27.78 -30.53
CA ARG A 10 14.92 27.34 -29.15
C ARG A 10 13.45 27.47 -28.74
N VAL A 11 12.79 28.57 -29.07
CA VAL A 11 11.35 28.77 -28.78
C VAL A 11 10.49 27.66 -29.40
N LYS A 12 10.63 27.41 -30.71
CA LYS A 12 9.89 26.33 -31.40
C LYS A 12 10.12 24.95 -30.76
N THR A 13 11.36 24.64 -30.39
CA THR A 13 11.65 23.36 -29.72
C THR A 13 11.12 23.29 -28.29
N THR A 14 11.06 24.41 -27.59
CA THR A 14 10.54 24.47 -26.22
C THR A 14 9.03 24.32 -26.21
N GLU A 15 8.31 24.93 -27.14
CA GLU A 15 6.85 24.76 -27.28
C GLU A 15 6.47 23.29 -27.47
N THR A 16 7.15 22.60 -28.39
CA THR A 16 6.90 21.18 -28.66
C THR A 16 7.27 20.25 -27.51
N ARG A 17 8.32 20.58 -26.73
CA ARG A 17 8.65 19.85 -25.48
C ARG A 17 7.63 20.16 -24.39
N ASN A 18 7.20 21.41 -24.26
CA ASN A 18 6.27 21.85 -23.24
C ASN A 18 4.91 21.18 -23.38
N SER A 19 4.38 21.04 -24.60
CA SER A 19 3.10 20.36 -24.85
C SER A 19 3.14 18.89 -24.41
N ARG A 20 4.20 18.16 -24.78
CA ARG A 20 4.40 16.75 -24.37
C ARG A 20 4.60 16.61 -22.85
N ASN A 21 5.38 17.50 -22.26
CA ASN A 21 5.64 17.48 -20.81
C ASN A 21 4.41 17.90 -20.01
N ALA A 22 3.54 18.75 -20.57
CA ALA A 22 2.30 19.17 -19.94
C ALA A 22 1.34 17.99 -19.83
N SER A 23 1.09 17.25 -20.91
CA SER A 23 0.17 16.11 -20.92
C SER A 23 0.59 15.00 -19.95
N GLN A 24 1.90 14.74 -19.83
CA GLN A 24 2.42 13.74 -18.91
C GLN A 24 2.34 14.20 -17.45
N ARG A 25 2.62 15.49 -17.17
CA ARG A 25 2.45 16.07 -15.83
C ARG A 25 0.99 16.08 -15.40
N THR A 26 0.05 16.39 -16.28
CA THR A 26 -1.37 16.33 -15.97
C THR A 26 -1.83 14.91 -15.73
N ALA A 27 -1.44 13.93 -16.57
CA ALA A 27 -1.79 12.52 -16.37
C ALA A 27 -1.34 11.96 -15.01
N MET A 28 -0.15 12.34 -14.54
CA MET A 28 0.33 11.96 -13.21
C MET A 28 -0.47 12.66 -12.10
N ARG A 29 -0.73 13.96 -12.23
CA ARG A 29 -1.51 14.73 -11.25
C ARG A 29 -2.94 14.23 -11.14
N THR A 30 -3.57 13.84 -12.25
CA THR A 30 -4.93 13.27 -12.24
C THR A 30 -4.96 11.91 -11.55
N ALA A 31 -3.98 11.04 -11.77
CA ALA A 31 -3.89 9.77 -11.06
C ALA A 31 -3.78 9.96 -9.54
N VAL A 32 -2.96 10.93 -9.08
CA VAL A 32 -2.86 11.28 -7.66
C VAL A 32 -4.18 11.81 -7.12
N LYS A 33 -4.85 12.73 -7.84
CA LYS A 33 -6.16 13.27 -7.44
C LYS A 33 -7.24 12.20 -7.34
N LYS A 34 -7.29 11.25 -8.29
CA LYS A 34 -8.23 10.12 -8.26
C LYS A 34 -8.06 9.28 -6.99
N PHE A 35 -6.83 9.00 -6.60
CA PHE A 35 -6.56 8.32 -5.33
C PHE A 35 -7.03 9.15 -4.12
N GLU A 36 -6.78 10.45 -4.11
CA GLU A 36 -7.21 11.32 -3.01
C GLU A 36 -8.73 11.37 -2.87
N GLN A 37 -9.47 11.45 -3.98
CA GLN A 37 -10.93 11.37 -4.00
C GLN A 37 -11.44 10.01 -3.50
N ALA A 38 -10.77 8.90 -3.88
CA ALA A 38 -11.14 7.58 -3.38
C ALA A 38 -10.81 7.39 -1.89
N ALA A 39 -9.75 8.06 -1.41
CA ALA A 39 -9.34 8.05 -0.02
C ALA A 39 -10.34 8.78 0.89
N GLU A 40 -10.98 9.83 0.41
CA GLU A 40 -12.04 10.55 1.14
C GLU A 40 -13.31 9.69 1.27
N ASN A 41 -13.64 8.95 0.21
CA ASN A 41 -14.85 8.13 0.14
C ASN A 41 -14.69 6.71 0.73
N ASN A 42 -13.50 6.35 1.25
CA ASN A 42 -13.17 5.03 1.80
C ASN A 42 -13.56 3.84 0.89
N ALA A 43 -13.38 3.99 -0.42
CA ALA A 43 -13.75 2.96 -1.39
C ALA A 43 -12.77 1.78 -1.38
N ASP A 44 -13.27 0.56 -1.58
CA ASP A 44 -12.47 -0.67 -1.67
C ASP A 44 -11.43 -0.63 -2.81
N ASN A 45 -11.70 0.19 -3.84
CA ASN A 45 -10.83 0.40 -5.00
C ASN A 45 -9.54 1.20 -4.68
N ALA A 46 -9.35 1.68 -3.45
CA ALA A 46 -8.21 2.52 -3.08
C ALA A 46 -6.85 1.84 -3.33
N LYS A 47 -6.77 0.51 -3.22
CA LYS A 47 -5.53 -0.26 -3.48
C LYS A 47 -5.13 -0.22 -4.95
N GLU A 48 -6.09 -0.41 -5.86
CA GLU A 48 -5.84 -0.42 -7.31
C GLU A 48 -5.42 0.97 -7.80
N LEU A 49 -6.12 2.01 -7.33
CA LEU A 49 -5.81 3.40 -7.66
C LEU A 49 -4.42 3.82 -7.15
N TYR A 50 -3.99 3.29 -6.00
CA TYR A 50 -2.63 3.50 -5.50
C TYR A 50 -1.58 2.89 -6.43
N VAL A 51 -1.81 1.66 -6.92
CA VAL A 51 -0.90 0.99 -7.87
C VAL A 51 -0.81 1.81 -9.15
N GLU A 52 -1.93 2.28 -9.71
CA GLU A 52 -1.92 3.14 -10.90
C GLU A 52 -1.15 4.44 -10.66
N ALA A 53 -1.42 5.14 -9.54
CA ALA A 53 -0.73 6.38 -9.20
C ALA A 53 0.78 6.17 -9.04
N SER A 54 1.19 5.07 -8.40
CA SER A 54 2.61 4.73 -8.21
C SER A 54 3.32 4.49 -9.55
N LYS A 55 2.69 3.76 -10.48
CA LYS A 55 3.21 3.50 -11.83
C LYS A 55 3.38 4.80 -12.62
N LYS A 56 2.40 5.71 -12.54
CA LYS A 56 2.48 7.02 -13.23
C LYS A 56 3.60 7.89 -12.66
N LEU A 57 3.81 7.89 -11.34
CA LEU A 57 4.91 8.62 -10.69
C LEU A 57 6.29 8.11 -11.16
N ASP A 58 6.49 6.80 -11.22
CA ASP A 58 7.76 6.22 -11.69
C ASP A 58 8.01 6.49 -13.17
N SER A 59 6.95 6.41 -13.98
CA SER A 59 7.06 6.75 -15.41
C SER A 59 7.48 8.21 -15.63
N ALA A 60 7.09 9.12 -14.73
CA ALA A 60 7.48 10.53 -14.80
C ALA A 60 8.96 10.74 -14.39
N VAL A 61 9.51 9.91 -13.50
CA VAL A 61 10.93 9.91 -13.15
C VAL A 61 11.77 9.42 -14.32
N ASN A 62 11.39 8.31 -14.94
CA ASN A 62 12.11 7.74 -16.08
C ASN A 62 12.18 8.72 -17.28
N LYS A 63 11.15 9.55 -17.45
CA LYS A 63 11.10 10.60 -18.48
C LYS A 63 11.81 11.90 -18.07
N GLY A 64 12.41 11.96 -16.88
CA GLY A 64 13.12 13.14 -16.38
C GLY A 64 12.22 14.33 -16.02
N LEU A 65 10.90 14.11 -15.88
CA LEU A 65 9.95 15.17 -15.52
C LEU A 65 9.96 15.49 -14.02
N LEU A 66 10.29 14.49 -13.20
CA LEU A 66 10.37 14.60 -11.76
C LEU A 66 11.70 14.05 -11.25
N HIS A 67 12.24 14.71 -10.23
CA HIS A 67 13.36 14.16 -9.48
C HIS A 67 12.93 12.98 -8.62
N LYS A 68 13.82 12.00 -8.45
CA LYS A 68 13.60 10.76 -7.67
C LYS A 68 13.05 11.04 -6.27
N ASN A 69 13.59 12.04 -5.58
CA ASN A 69 13.14 12.37 -4.22
C ASN A 69 11.72 12.95 -4.20
N ASN A 70 11.31 13.68 -5.25
CA ASN A 70 9.94 14.20 -5.34
C ASN A 70 8.94 13.06 -5.51
N ALA A 71 9.23 12.11 -6.41
CA ALA A 71 8.41 10.91 -6.58
C ALA A 71 8.35 10.07 -5.28
N ALA A 72 9.48 9.88 -4.60
CA ALA A 72 9.54 9.15 -3.32
C ALA A 72 8.70 9.83 -2.22
N ARG A 73 8.77 11.16 -2.10
CA ARG A 73 7.93 11.93 -1.16
C ARG A 73 6.44 11.74 -1.45
N ASN A 74 6.04 11.78 -2.72
CA ASN A 74 4.64 11.59 -3.09
C ASN A 74 4.18 10.16 -2.80
N LYS A 75 4.96 9.13 -3.16
CA LYS A 75 4.68 7.73 -2.80
C LYS A 75 4.50 7.55 -1.29
N SER A 76 5.42 8.09 -0.49
CA SER A 76 5.35 8.00 0.97
C SER A 76 4.06 8.63 1.52
N ARG A 77 3.65 9.80 1.01
CA ARG A 77 2.40 10.46 1.41
C ARG A 77 1.17 9.63 1.08
N LEU A 78 1.10 9.06 -0.12
CA LEU A 78 -0.03 8.22 -0.54
C LEU A 78 -0.09 6.91 0.26
N ALA A 79 1.06 6.28 0.51
CA ALA A 79 1.14 5.07 1.33
C ALA A 79 0.66 5.31 2.76
N LYS A 80 0.99 6.45 3.37
CA LYS A 80 0.48 6.82 4.71
C LYS A 80 -1.04 6.96 4.73
N LYS A 81 -1.63 7.58 3.70
CA LYS A 81 -3.09 7.70 3.56
C LYS A 81 -3.74 6.32 3.40
N LEU A 82 -3.19 5.46 2.54
CA LEU A 82 -3.68 4.09 2.34
C LEU A 82 -3.59 3.25 3.62
N ALA A 83 -2.48 3.33 4.35
CA ALA A 83 -2.32 2.63 5.62
C ALA A 83 -3.32 3.13 6.69
N LYS A 84 -3.71 4.41 6.66
CA LYS A 84 -4.75 4.95 7.54
C LYS A 84 -6.12 4.33 7.21
N ILE A 85 -6.48 4.28 5.92
CA ILE A 85 -7.76 3.69 5.46
C ILE A 85 -7.84 2.20 5.81
N ILE A 86 -6.77 1.45 5.55
CA ILE A 86 -6.70 0.02 5.90
C ILE A 86 -6.91 -0.17 7.40
N ARG A 87 -6.21 0.59 8.24
CA ARG A 87 -6.38 0.51 9.71
C ARG A 87 -7.82 0.81 10.13
N LEU A 88 -8.46 1.82 9.56
CA LEU A 88 -9.86 2.15 9.86
C LEU A 88 -10.82 1.02 9.50
N ASN A 89 -10.57 0.32 8.39
CA ASN A 89 -11.40 -0.81 7.97
C ASN A 89 -11.15 -2.10 8.78
N ASP A 90 -9.93 -2.32 9.27
CA ASP A 90 -9.58 -3.48 10.11
C ASP A 90 -10.19 -3.44 11.52
N HIS A 91 -10.60 -2.26 12.02
CA HIS A 91 -11.32 -2.16 13.31
C HIS A 91 -12.72 -2.84 13.28
N ARG A 92 -13.31 -3.09 12.11
CA ARG A 92 -14.55 -3.90 11.98
C ARG A 92 -14.29 -5.41 12.04
N ASN A 93 -13.03 -5.84 11.96
CA ASN A 93 -12.63 -7.25 11.85
C ASN A 93 -12.03 -7.82 13.16
N ILE A 94 -11.87 -7.00 14.20
CA ILE A 94 -11.40 -7.44 15.51
C ILE A 94 -12.38 -8.47 16.12
N ALA A 95 -13.69 -8.32 15.89
CA ALA A 95 -14.69 -9.29 16.33
C ALA A 95 -14.49 -10.69 15.68
N HIS A 96 -14.18 -10.75 14.39
CA HIS A 96 -13.93 -12.01 13.68
C HIS A 96 -12.54 -12.59 14.01
N CYS A 97 -11.55 -11.74 14.28
CA CYS A 97 -10.19 -12.17 14.63
C CYS A 97 -10.12 -12.75 16.05
N VAL A 98 -10.84 -12.18 17.03
CA VAL A 98 -10.95 -12.78 18.39
C VAL A 98 -11.66 -14.13 18.33
N VAL A 99 -12.76 -14.24 17.57
CA VAL A 99 -13.48 -15.51 17.38
C VAL A 99 -12.60 -16.55 16.69
N PHE A 100 -11.87 -16.17 15.64
CA PHE A 100 -10.98 -17.08 14.92
C PHE A 100 -9.75 -17.48 15.76
N PHE A 101 -9.17 -16.57 16.54
CA PHE A 101 -8.04 -16.86 17.43
C PHE A 101 -8.45 -17.75 18.61
N VAL A 102 -9.64 -17.52 19.20
CA VAL A 102 -10.20 -18.38 20.26
C VAL A 102 -10.54 -19.78 19.73
N LEU A 103 -11.12 -19.88 18.53
CA LEU A 103 -11.45 -21.18 17.91
C LEU A 103 -10.20 -21.97 17.47
N LYS A 104 -9.15 -21.31 16.97
CA LYS A 104 -7.87 -21.99 16.63
C LYS A 104 -7.09 -22.42 17.86
N LYS A 105 -7.15 -21.67 18.97
CA LYS A 105 -6.45 -22.01 20.22
C LYS A 105 -7.06 -23.21 20.95
N LYS A 106 -8.36 -23.50 20.75
CA LYS A 106 -9.01 -24.72 21.25
C LYS A 106 -8.59 -26.01 20.52
N ARG A 107 -8.04 -25.93 19.30
CA ARG A 107 -7.66 -27.12 18.50
C ARG A 107 -6.19 -27.56 18.70
N PHE A 108 -5.38 -26.78 19.40
CA PHE A 108 -3.94 -27.06 19.60
C PHE A 108 -3.60 -27.62 20.99
N LEU A 109 -4.59 -27.72 21.89
CA LEU A 109 -4.40 -28.18 23.29
C LEU A 109 -4.64 -29.68 23.50
N THR A 110 -4.84 -30.48 22.44
CA THR A 110 -4.99 -31.94 22.54
C THR A 110 -3.95 -32.69 21.71
N PHE A 111 -2.70 -32.23 21.70
CA PHE A 111 -1.61 -33.02 21.11
C PHE A 111 -0.21 -32.58 21.60
N SER A 112 0.06 -32.61 22.90
CA SER A 112 1.44 -32.78 23.42
C SER A 112 1.44 -32.81 24.95
N SER A 113 1.48 -34.00 25.55
CA SER A 113 2.35 -34.34 26.69
C SER A 113 2.07 -35.78 27.19
N PRO A 114 3.06 -36.69 27.12
CA PRO A 114 2.98 -38.01 27.75
C PRO A 114 3.33 -37.87 29.24
N LEU A 115 2.37 -37.43 30.05
CA LEU A 115 2.50 -37.38 31.52
C LEU A 115 1.39 -38.18 32.23
N ASN A 116 0.90 -39.23 31.57
CA ASN A 116 -0.05 -40.19 32.14
C ASN A 116 0.53 -41.62 32.17
N LEU A 117 1.75 -41.76 32.68
CA LEU A 117 2.34 -43.08 32.97
C LEU A 117 2.91 -43.24 34.40
N ILE A 118 3.03 -42.14 35.16
CA ILE A 118 3.52 -42.19 36.55
C ILE A 118 2.36 -42.25 37.57
N SER A 119 1.15 -41.83 37.20
CA SER A 119 -0.06 -41.91 38.06
C SER A 119 -0.77 -43.27 38.03
N LYS A 120 -0.37 -44.21 37.16
CA LYS A 120 -0.98 -45.56 37.05
C LYS A 120 -0.19 -46.67 37.75
N LEU A 121 1.04 -46.43 38.19
CA LEU A 121 1.87 -47.41 38.91
C LEU A 121 1.91 -47.20 40.44
N LEU A 122 1.51 -46.02 40.94
CA LEU A 122 1.42 -45.77 42.39
C LEU A 122 0.03 -46.05 42.99
N PHE A 123 -0.97 -46.41 42.18
CA PHE A 123 -2.31 -46.77 42.68
C PHE A 123 -2.52 -48.28 42.89
N ASN A 124 -1.53 -49.13 42.56
CA ASN A 124 -1.58 -50.59 42.72
C ASN A 124 -0.61 -51.14 43.80
N SER A 125 -0.10 -50.28 44.70
CA SER A 125 0.63 -50.73 45.91
C SER A 125 -0.13 -50.43 47.21
N LEU A 126 -1.40 -50.00 47.10
CA LEU A 126 -2.27 -49.73 48.25
C LEU A 126 -3.56 -50.57 48.21
N ILE A 127 -3.52 -51.75 47.55
CA ILE A 127 -4.48 -52.86 47.71
C ILE A 127 -3.69 -54.16 47.50
N LEU A 128 -2.84 -54.50 48.47
CA LEU A 128 -2.65 -55.86 49.01
C LEU A 128 -1.83 -55.76 50.29
#